data_AF-A0A2D6QFF4-F1
#
_entry.id   AF-A0A2D6QFF4-F1
#
_cell.length_a   1.000
_cell.length_b   1.000
_cell.length_c   1.000
_cell.angle_alpha   90.00
_cell.angle_beta   90.00
_cell.angle_gamma   90.00
#
_symmetry.space_group_name_H-M   'P 1'
#
loop_
_entity.id
_entity.type
_entity.pdbx_description
1 polymer ?
#
loop_
_entity_poly.entity_id
_entity_poly.type
_entity_poly.pdbx_seq_one_letter_code
_entity_poly.pdbx_strand_id
1 'polypeptide(L)'
;PYGTSRWGMPTAMESAELFAKHNGCKAAKRVELSKGKVHLDTWVKGKKETEVHFYSIEGGAHGWPQGGSKSVAATKLIWEFFEAHPRKPDGKKDK
;
A
#
# COMPACT_ATOMS: atom_id res chain seq x y z
N PRO A 1 -15.75 -6.60 8.90
CA PRO A 1 -14.40 -7.04 8.45
C PRO A 1 -14.13 -6.56 7.02
N TYR A 2 -12.99 -5.90 6.78
CA TYR A 2 -12.58 -5.40 5.44
C TYR A 2 -12.22 -6.52 4.43
N GLY A 3 -12.29 -7.78 4.85
CA GLY A 3 -12.00 -8.97 4.04
C GLY A 3 -13.21 -9.60 3.35
N THR A 4 -14.37 -8.95 3.32
CA THR A 4 -15.58 -9.50 2.66
C THR A 4 -16.13 -8.52 1.64
N SER A 5 -16.29 -8.97 0.40
CA SER A 5 -17.00 -8.22 -0.64
C SER A 5 -18.43 -8.73 -0.76
N ARG A 6 -19.40 -7.82 -0.63
CA ARG A 6 -20.83 -8.15 -0.75
C ARG A 6 -21.28 -8.34 -2.21
N TRP A 7 -20.47 -7.89 -3.18
CA TRP A 7 -20.87 -7.75 -4.59
C TRP A 7 -19.97 -8.51 -5.56
N GLY A 8 -19.17 -9.46 -5.07
CA GLY A 8 -18.22 -10.22 -5.89
C GLY A 8 -17.05 -9.39 -6.45
N MET A 9 -16.94 -8.11 -6.08
CA MET A 9 -15.80 -7.26 -6.41
C MET A 9 -14.61 -7.57 -5.51
N PRO A 10 -13.36 -7.40 -5.95
CA PRO A 10 -12.21 -7.56 -5.07
C PRO A 10 -12.30 -6.64 -3.85
N THR A 11 -11.95 -7.16 -2.68
CA THR A 11 -11.67 -6.35 -1.48
C THR A 11 -10.49 -5.41 -1.74
N ALA A 12 -10.26 -4.46 -0.82
CA ALA A 12 -9.11 -3.56 -0.93
C ALA A 12 -7.77 -4.33 -0.91
N MET A 13 -7.69 -5.41 -0.13
CA MET A 13 -6.51 -6.27 -0.07
C MET A 13 -6.33 -7.08 -1.36
N GLU A 14 -7.39 -7.70 -1.87
CA GLU A 14 -7.33 -8.43 -3.15
C GLU A 14 -6.96 -7.49 -4.31
N SER A 15 -7.46 -6.26 -4.30
CA SER A 15 -7.10 -5.24 -5.28
C SER A 15 -5.60 -4.91 -5.24
N ALA A 16 -5.02 -4.75 -4.04
CA ALA A 16 -3.59 -4.50 -3.88
C ALA A 16 -2.75 -5.69 -4.35
N GLU A 17 -3.17 -6.92 -4.03
CA GLU A 17 -2.51 -8.15 -4.48
C GLU A 17 -2.57 -8.31 -6.00
N LEU A 18 -3.73 -8.06 -6.62
CA LEU A 18 -3.89 -8.07 -8.08
C LEU A 18 -2.94 -7.07 -8.75
N PHE A 19 -2.83 -5.86 -8.21
CA PHE A 19 -1.91 -4.84 -8.71
C PHE A 19 -0.44 -5.27 -8.57
N ALA A 20 -0.06 -5.82 -7.42
CA ALA A 20 1.29 -6.34 -7.19
C ALA A 20 1.62 -7.51 -8.14
N LYS A 21 0.69 -8.45 -8.33
CA LYS A 21 0.83 -9.60 -9.23
C LYS A 21 0.98 -9.16 -10.69
N HIS A 22 0.17 -8.19 -11.14
CA HIS A 22 0.27 -7.63 -12.48
C HIS A 22 1.68 -7.05 -12.74
N ASN A 23 2.24 -6.38 -11.74
CA ASN A 23 3.57 -5.80 -11.78
C ASN A 23 4.70 -6.81 -11.51
N GLY A 24 4.40 -8.08 -11.28
CA GLY A 24 5.40 -9.13 -11.06
C GLY A 24 6.17 -8.99 -9.74
N CYS A 25 5.57 -8.36 -8.74
CA CYS A 25 6.18 -8.26 -7.41
C CYS A 25 6.27 -9.66 -6.75
N LYS A 26 7.20 -9.80 -5.81
CA LYS A 26 7.29 -11.01 -4.98
C LYS A 26 6.13 -11.10 -4.00
N ALA A 27 5.94 -12.28 -3.41
CA ALA A 27 4.95 -12.51 -2.36
C ALA A 27 5.08 -11.49 -1.23
N ALA A 28 3.94 -11.11 -0.65
CA ALA A 28 3.89 -10.06 0.36
C ALA A 28 4.67 -10.46 1.62
N LYS A 29 5.37 -9.49 2.21
CA LYS A 29 5.81 -9.58 3.61
C LYS A 29 4.87 -8.76 4.48
N ARG A 30 4.22 -9.41 5.44
CA ARG A 30 3.40 -8.74 6.46
C ARG A 30 4.24 -8.37 7.68
N VAL A 31 4.04 -7.17 8.20
CA VAL A 31 4.54 -6.72 9.50
C VAL A 31 3.43 -6.04 10.29
N GLU A 32 3.49 -6.18 11.61
CA GLU A 32 2.57 -5.52 12.53
C GLU A 32 3.18 -4.22 13.08
N LEU A 33 2.37 -3.17 13.09
CA LEU A 33 2.71 -1.84 13.59
C LEU A 33 1.71 -1.45 14.69
N SER A 34 2.02 -0.39 15.44
CA SER A 34 1.09 0.19 16.44
C SER A 34 0.52 -0.84 17.42
N LYS A 35 1.36 -1.77 17.91
CA LYS A 35 0.98 -2.87 18.81
C LYS A 35 -0.09 -3.81 18.21
N GLY A 36 0.07 -4.19 16.95
CA GLY A 36 -0.82 -5.12 16.24
C GLY A 36 -2.06 -4.48 15.63
N LYS A 37 -2.25 -3.16 15.78
CA LYS A 37 -3.47 -2.47 15.31
C LYS A 37 -3.39 -2.04 13.85
N VAL A 38 -2.19 -2.07 13.30
CA VAL A 38 -1.95 -1.74 11.90
C VAL A 38 -1.15 -2.86 11.29
N HIS A 39 -1.65 -3.45 10.21
CA HIS A 39 -0.93 -4.45 9.43
C HIS A 39 -0.44 -3.81 8.15
N LEU A 40 0.85 -3.96 7.88
CA LEU A 40 1.48 -3.51 6.64
C LEU A 40 1.89 -4.73 5.82
N ASP A 41 1.30 -4.86 4.64
CA ASP A 41 1.71 -5.81 3.61
C ASP A 41 2.55 -5.10 2.56
N THR A 42 3.75 -5.62 2.30
CA THR A 42 4.69 -5.08 1.31
C THR A 42 4.98 -6.08 0.21
N TRP A 43 4.71 -5.69 -1.04
CA TRP A 43 5.14 -6.41 -2.23
C TRP A 43 6.22 -5.59 -2.93
N VAL A 44 7.42 -6.16 -3.05
CA VAL A 44 8.60 -5.46 -3.59
C VAL A 44 9.18 -6.19 -4.78
N LYS A 45 10.21 -5.60 -5.40
CA LYS A 45 10.95 -6.18 -6.53
C LYS A 45 10.05 -6.47 -7.74
N GLY A 46 9.04 -5.62 -7.97
CA GLY A 46 8.24 -5.64 -9.19
C GLY A 46 9.00 -5.10 -10.40
N LYS A 47 8.40 -5.24 -11.57
CA LYS A 47 8.89 -4.65 -12.83
C LYS A 47 9.11 -3.15 -12.64
N LYS A 48 10.18 -2.61 -13.23
CA LYS A 48 10.56 -1.19 -13.10
C LYS A 48 10.65 -0.73 -11.64
N GLU A 49 11.11 -1.62 -10.75
CA GLU A 49 11.25 -1.33 -9.32
C GLU A 49 9.92 -0.99 -8.64
N THR A 50 8.81 -1.53 -9.16
CA THR A 50 7.48 -1.33 -8.56
C THR A 50 7.41 -1.95 -7.17
N GLU A 51 6.87 -1.17 -6.23
CA GLU A 51 6.52 -1.60 -4.88
C GLU A 51 5.06 -1.27 -4.56
N VAL A 52 4.44 -2.09 -3.71
CA VAL A 52 3.06 -1.90 -3.24
C VAL A 52 3.05 -2.04 -1.72
N HIS A 53 2.59 -1.00 -1.03
CA HIS A 53 2.46 -0.97 0.42
C HIS A 53 0.98 -0.85 0.78
N PHE A 54 0.42 -1.87 1.44
CA PHE A 54 -0.96 -1.89 1.87
C PHE A 54 -1.04 -1.83 3.39
N TYR A 55 -1.58 -0.73 3.92
CA TYR A 55 -1.80 -0.54 5.35
C TYR A 55 -3.27 -0.82 5.68
N SER A 56 -3.52 -1.76 6.58
CA SER A 56 -4.85 -2.03 7.13
C SER A 56 -4.88 -1.70 8.61
N ILE A 57 -5.94 -1.01 9.04
CA ILE A 57 -6.09 -0.48 10.40
C ILE A 57 -7.27 -1.17 11.08
N GLU A 58 -7.00 -1.92 12.14
CA GLU A 58 -8.04 -2.62 12.89
C GLU A 58 -8.93 -1.65 13.67
N GLY A 59 -10.24 -1.84 13.57
CA GLY A 59 -11.22 -0.95 14.19
C GLY A 59 -11.23 0.47 13.60
N GLY A 60 -10.59 0.69 12.44
CA GLY A 60 -10.62 1.96 11.74
C GLY A 60 -12.02 2.33 11.24
N ALA A 61 -12.30 3.62 11.20
CA ALA A 61 -13.51 4.19 10.60
C ALA A 61 -13.26 4.59 9.14
N HIS A 62 -14.34 4.89 8.39
CA HIS A 62 -14.23 5.44 7.04
C HIS A 62 -13.83 6.92 7.10
N GLY A 63 -12.55 7.17 7.33
CA GLY A 63 -11.98 8.51 7.44
C GLY A 63 -10.48 8.48 7.21
N TRP A 64 -9.91 9.66 6.98
CA TRP A 64 -8.48 9.80 6.71
C TRP A 64 -7.64 9.56 7.98
N PRO A 65 -6.69 8.61 7.98
CA PRO A 65 -5.86 8.37 9.17
C PRO A 65 -4.89 9.52 9.46
N GLN A 66 -5.04 10.16 10.61
CA GLN A 66 -4.22 11.30 11.04
C GLN A 66 -3.08 10.92 12.03
N GLY A 67 -2.91 9.63 12.34
CA GLY A 67 -1.90 9.15 13.28
C GLY A 67 -2.42 8.76 14.66
N GLY A 68 -1.51 8.65 15.62
CA GLY A 68 -1.79 8.21 16.99
C GLY A 68 -1.43 6.74 17.27
N SER A 69 -1.56 6.33 18.53
CA SER A 69 -1.05 5.03 19.02
C SER A 69 -1.77 3.79 18.47
N LYS A 70 -2.87 3.97 17.76
CA LYS A 70 -3.71 2.91 17.18
C LYS A 70 -3.84 3.00 15.66
N SER A 71 -3.11 3.92 15.02
CA SER A 71 -3.29 4.25 13.60
C SER A 71 -1.96 4.68 12.98
N VAL A 72 -2.00 5.24 11.77
CA VAL A 72 -0.86 5.80 11.05
C VAL A 72 -1.14 7.21 10.57
N ALA A 73 -0.10 8.03 10.43
CA ALA A 73 -0.19 9.33 9.78
C ALA A 73 -0.14 9.14 8.26
N ALA A 74 -1.30 8.88 7.63
CA ALA A 74 -1.37 8.44 6.24
C ALA A 74 -0.73 9.44 5.27
N THR A 75 -0.97 10.75 5.46
CA THR A 75 -0.39 11.80 4.62
C THR A 75 1.14 11.74 4.60
N LYS A 76 1.77 11.58 5.78
CA LYS A 76 3.22 11.50 5.89
C LYS A 76 3.76 10.25 5.18
N LEU A 77 3.16 9.08 5.44
CA LEU A 77 3.58 7.82 4.81
C LEU A 77 3.49 7.84 3.28
N ILE A 78 2.43 8.44 2.74
CA ILE A 78 2.24 8.55 1.28
C ILE A 78 3.35 9.43 0.67
N TRP A 79 3.68 10.56 1.32
CA TRP A 79 4.76 11.41 0.85
C TRP A 79 6.12 10.72 0.94
N GLU A 80 6.43 10.05 2.06
CA GLU A 80 7.65 9.26 2.21
C GLU A 80 7.76 8.17 1.12
N PHE A 81 6.64 7.53 0.76
CA PHE A 81 6.63 6.56 -0.33
C PHE A 81 6.97 7.20 -1.68
N PHE A 82 6.41 8.37 -2.00
CA PHE A 82 6.72 9.06 -3.26
C PHE A 82 8.13 9.63 -3.31
N GLU A 83 8.66 10.12 -2.19
CA GLU A 83 10.05 10.56 -2.09
C GLU A 83 11.02 9.40 -2.34
N ALA A 84 10.71 8.20 -1.84
CA ALA A 84 11.49 6.99 -2.10
C ALA A 84 11.31 6.44 -3.52
N HIS A 85 10.19 6.75 -4.19
CA HIS A 85 9.85 6.28 -5.54
C HIS A 85 9.59 7.45 -6.50
N PRO A 86 10.59 8.33 -6.75
CA PRO A 86 10.38 9.49 -7.59
C PRO A 86 10.07 9.05 -9.01
N ARG A 87 9.02 9.63 -9.61
CA ARG A 87 8.77 9.46 -11.04
C ARG A 87 9.95 10.06 -11.80
N LYS A 88 10.64 9.24 -12.58
CA LYS A 88 11.64 9.75 -13.53
C LYS A 88 10.93 10.68 -14.50
N PRO A 89 11.41 11.92 -14.72
CA PRO A 89 10.84 12.76 -15.76
C PRO A 89 10.88 11.99 -17.07
N ASP A 90 9.79 12.02 -17.83
CA ASP A 90 9.75 11.41 -19.15
C ASP A 90 10.88 12.04 -19.96
N GLY A 91 11.91 11.25 -20.27
CA GLY A 91 13.13 11.76 -20.91
C GLY A 91 12.73 12.61 -22.10
N LYS A 92 13.21 13.87 -22.15
CA LYS A 92 13.19 14.61 -23.40
C LYS A 92 13.81 13.68 -24.42
N LYS A 93 13.07 13.33 -25.47
CA LYS A 93 13.67 12.73 -26.66
C LYS A 93 14.72 13.74 -27.10
N ASP A 94 15.99 13.42 -26.89
CA ASP A 94 17.07 14.18 -27.51
C ASP A 94 16.76 14.19 -29.01
N LYS A 95 16.56 15.40 -29.53
CA LYS A 95 16.24 15.67 -30.92
C LYS A 95 17.47 15.45 -31.79
#